data_AF-A0A554KU36-F1
#
_entry.id   AF-A0A554KU36-F1
#
_cell.length_a   1.000
_cell.length_b   1.000
_cell.length_c   1.000
_cell.angle_alpha   90.00
_cell.angle_beta   90.00
_cell.angle_gamma   90.00
#
_symmetry.space_group_name_H-M   'P 1'
#
loop_
_entity.id
_entity.type
_entity.pdbx_description
1 polymer ?
#
loop_
_entity_poly.entity_id
_entity_poly.type
_entity_poly.pdbx_seq_one_letter_code
_entity_poly.pdbx_strand_id
1 'polypeptide(L)'
;MSFAKIHMNKRILITGSEGYLGSVIAPFLIERGYDTTGLDIGLFNDALLYKAPHFRVIKKDARNVSARDLRGIDAVVHLAGISINDPFGNLPPEKLYGPTREYARNIAALCKKAGVKFIFASSCSIYGKSGEEMLNEDSVVHPQIDYAKNKLQVEEDLALLADKSFSPIALRFATAFGTSPRMRFDIVINMFAGMAFTEKKITLNSDGQAWRPNVHISDIARAVECALRADYAGGKLLVLNVGTENNNMKIADIANIVSEECGGTPILFAFKEARGARSAFVTSAAVSASGADSRNYRVSFALVKEYFPDFECKYSVRYGVKEMLAQFRKINMTPAQFRDRGFYRIKRLEDLYSKGEIDSEVRLKK
;
A
#
# COMPACT_ATOMS: atom_id res chain seq x y z
N MET A 1 -13.52 -9.19 31.20
CA MET A 1 -14.20 -7.94 30.84
C MET A 1 -14.35 -7.88 29.32
N SER A 2 -15.60 -8.00 28.87
CA SER A 2 -16.16 -7.75 27.53
C SER A 2 -15.31 -8.05 26.28
N PHE A 3 -15.24 -9.32 25.87
CA PHE A 3 -15.03 -9.66 24.47
C PHE A 3 -16.25 -9.15 23.68
N ALA A 4 -16.06 -8.03 22.97
CA ALA A 4 -17.06 -7.45 22.10
C ALA A 4 -17.64 -8.50 21.15
N LYS A 5 -18.97 -8.46 20.93
CA LYS A 5 -19.73 -9.28 19.99
C LYS A 5 -18.86 -9.68 18.79
N ILE A 6 -18.48 -10.95 18.75
CA ILE A 6 -17.78 -11.54 17.61
C ILE A 6 -18.71 -11.30 16.41
N HIS A 7 -18.26 -10.52 15.43
CA HIS A 7 -19.03 -10.14 14.24
C HIS A 7 -19.17 -11.31 13.26
N MET A 8 -19.38 -12.53 13.79
CA MET A 8 -19.50 -13.76 13.04
C MET A 8 -20.56 -13.54 11.95
N ASN A 9 -20.11 -13.58 10.70
CA ASN A 9 -20.91 -13.55 9.46
C ASN A 9 -20.97 -12.23 8.67
N LYS A 10 -20.19 -11.18 8.98
CA LYS A 10 -20.05 -10.07 8.00
C LYS A 10 -19.31 -10.56 6.75
N ARG A 11 -19.92 -10.41 5.57
CA ARG A 11 -19.35 -10.79 4.27
C ARG A 11 -18.59 -9.62 3.67
N ILE A 12 -17.30 -9.83 3.44
CA ILE A 12 -16.37 -8.79 2.99
C ILE A 12 -15.87 -9.12 1.60
N LEU A 13 -15.97 -8.18 0.66
CA LEU A 13 -15.33 -8.28 -0.65
C LEU A 13 -14.06 -7.43 -0.66
N ILE A 14 -12.91 -8.03 -0.97
CA ILE A 14 -11.62 -7.34 -1.06
C ILE A 14 -11.17 -7.30 -2.51
N THR A 15 -11.13 -6.13 -3.12
CA THR A 15 -10.51 -5.98 -4.45
C THR A 15 -9.00 -5.86 -4.31
N GLY A 16 -8.22 -6.40 -5.25
CA GLY A 16 -6.75 -6.41 -5.12
C GLY A 16 -6.25 -7.39 -4.04
N SER A 17 -7.04 -8.43 -3.78
CA SER A 17 -6.81 -9.38 -2.69
C SER A 17 -5.52 -10.21 -2.85
N GLU A 18 -5.01 -10.34 -4.07
CA GLU A 18 -3.75 -11.04 -4.34
C GLU A 18 -2.57 -10.07 -4.49
N GLY A 19 -2.69 -8.84 -3.97
CA GLY A 19 -1.59 -7.91 -3.83
C GLY A 19 -0.83 -8.04 -2.51
N TYR A 20 0.11 -7.12 -2.28
CA TYR A 20 0.91 -7.04 -1.05
C TYR A 20 0.07 -6.93 0.22
N LEU A 21 -0.85 -5.96 0.25
CA LEU A 21 -1.74 -5.74 1.40
C LEU A 21 -2.85 -6.78 1.45
N GLY A 22 -3.47 -7.09 0.29
CA GLY A 22 -4.58 -8.04 0.21
C GLY A 22 -4.23 -9.44 0.74
N SER A 23 -3.01 -9.92 0.46
CA SER A 23 -2.51 -11.22 0.93
C SER A 23 -2.27 -11.31 2.44
N VAL A 24 -2.29 -10.18 3.14
CA VAL A 24 -2.18 -10.11 4.61
C VAL A 24 -3.52 -9.76 5.25
N ILE A 25 -4.25 -8.80 4.67
CA ILE A 25 -5.56 -8.36 5.18
C ILE A 25 -6.60 -9.47 5.07
N ALA A 26 -6.67 -10.19 3.94
CA ALA A 26 -7.71 -11.21 3.76
C ALA A 26 -7.58 -12.35 4.79
N PRO A 27 -6.40 -12.99 4.97
CA PRO A 27 -6.24 -14.00 6.02
C PRO A 27 -6.47 -13.45 7.43
N PHE A 28 -6.00 -12.23 7.71
CA PHE A 28 -6.18 -11.57 9.01
C PHE A 28 -7.66 -11.40 9.39
N LEU A 29 -8.52 -11.06 8.42
CA LEU A 29 -9.96 -10.93 8.63
C LEU A 29 -10.64 -12.31 8.74
N ILE A 30 -10.21 -13.31 7.96
CA ILE A 30 -10.74 -14.68 8.06
C ILE A 30 -10.49 -15.27 9.46
N GLU A 31 -9.28 -15.09 10.00
CA GLU A 31 -8.90 -15.54 11.35
C GLU A 31 -9.77 -14.89 12.45
N ARG A 32 -10.42 -13.76 12.15
CA ARG A 32 -11.32 -13.03 13.07
C ARG A 32 -12.80 -13.32 12.83
N GLY A 33 -13.12 -14.26 11.95
CA GLY A 33 -14.50 -14.70 11.70
C GLY A 33 -15.27 -13.91 10.65
N TYR A 34 -14.60 -13.12 9.81
CA TYR A 34 -15.24 -12.46 8.65
C TYR A 34 -15.29 -13.42 7.45
N ASP A 35 -16.45 -13.51 6.78
CA ASP A 35 -16.59 -14.25 5.51
C ASP A 35 -15.99 -13.43 4.37
N THR A 36 -14.70 -13.61 4.14
CA THR A 36 -13.91 -12.76 3.23
C THR A 36 -13.75 -13.41 1.87
N THR A 37 -14.07 -12.64 0.82
CA THR A 37 -13.89 -13.02 -0.58
C THR A 37 -12.97 -12.04 -1.26
N GLY A 38 -11.93 -12.55 -1.91
CA GLY A 38 -11.06 -11.77 -2.78
C GLY A 38 -11.64 -11.57 -4.16
N LEU A 39 -11.26 -10.48 -4.81
CA LEU A 39 -11.45 -10.23 -6.24
C LEU A 39 -10.14 -9.69 -6.81
N ASP A 40 -9.57 -10.40 -7.77
CA ASP A 40 -8.28 -10.04 -8.36
C ASP A 40 -8.13 -10.63 -9.77
N ILE A 41 -7.28 -10.02 -10.59
CA ILE A 41 -6.88 -10.54 -11.91
C ILE A 41 -5.63 -11.41 -11.83
N GLY A 42 -4.88 -11.36 -10.72
CA GLY A 42 -3.73 -12.20 -10.47
C GLY A 42 -2.47 -11.75 -11.20
N LEU A 43 -2.30 -10.45 -11.48
CA LEU A 43 -1.07 -9.91 -12.14
C LEU A 43 0.23 -10.30 -11.42
N PHE A 44 0.15 -10.54 -10.10
CA PHE A 44 1.26 -10.90 -9.21
C PHE A 44 1.05 -12.28 -8.56
N ASN A 45 0.27 -13.18 -9.17
CA ASN A 45 -0.08 -14.47 -8.58
C ASN A 45 1.12 -15.43 -8.43
N ASP A 46 2.07 -15.35 -9.34
CA ASP A 46 3.30 -16.13 -9.46
C ASP A 46 4.47 -15.57 -8.64
N ALA A 47 4.43 -14.27 -8.32
CA ALA A 47 5.40 -13.58 -7.47
C ALA A 47 5.21 -13.90 -5.98
N LEU A 48 5.43 -15.16 -5.60
CA LEU A 48 5.33 -15.64 -4.22
C LEU A 48 6.71 -15.86 -3.62
N LEU A 49 7.03 -15.09 -2.57
CA LEU A 49 8.26 -15.25 -1.80
C LEU A 49 8.17 -16.48 -0.87
N TYR A 50 6.96 -16.77 -0.38
CA TYR A 50 6.63 -17.96 0.40
C TYR A 50 5.15 -18.29 0.25
N LYS A 51 4.73 -19.45 0.75
CA LYS A 51 3.34 -19.93 0.63
C LYS A 51 2.35 -18.93 1.23
N ALA A 52 1.43 -18.43 0.40
CA ALA A 52 0.33 -17.61 0.85
C ALA A 52 -0.81 -18.47 1.42
N PRO A 53 -1.53 -18.00 2.46
CA PRO A 53 -2.77 -18.65 2.90
C PRO A 53 -3.79 -18.70 1.77
N HIS A 54 -4.51 -19.82 1.65
CA HIS A 54 -5.58 -19.98 0.67
C HIS A 54 -6.87 -19.34 1.18
N PHE A 55 -7.56 -18.61 0.32
CA PHE A 55 -8.90 -18.08 0.57
C PHE A 55 -9.67 -17.95 -0.76
N ARG A 56 -10.99 -17.76 -0.68
CA ARG A 56 -11.86 -17.65 -1.87
C ARG A 56 -11.50 -16.39 -2.66
N VAL A 57 -11.08 -16.54 -3.92
CA VAL A 57 -10.78 -15.42 -4.83
C VAL A 57 -11.56 -15.57 -6.12
N ILE A 58 -12.29 -14.52 -6.49
CA ILE A 58 -12.97 -14.39 -7.79
C ILE A 58 -11.96 -13.80 -8.78
N LYS A 59 -11.61 -14.57 -9.80
CA LYS A 59 -10.70 -14.11 -10.87
C LYS A 59 -11.44 -13.15 -11.80
N LYS A 60 -11.33 -11.85 -11.51
CA LYS A 60 -12.10 -10.80 -12.20
C LYS A 60 -11.42 -9.44 -12.09
N ASP A 61 -11.48 -8.67 -13.17
CA ASP A 61 -11.01 -7.28 -13.20
C ASP A 61 -11.94 -6.37 -12.39
N ALA A 62 -11.36 -5.52 -11.55
CA ALA A 62 -12.08 -4.51 -10.77
C ALA A 62 -12.93 -3.59 -11.65
N ARG A 63 -12.50 -3.34 -12.90
CA ARG A 63 -13.26 -2.60 -13.92
C ARG A 63 -14.61 -3.23 -14.26
N ASN A 64 -14.75 -4.54 -14.05
CA ASN A 64 -15.92 -5.31 -14.43
C ASN A 64 -16.81 -5.68 -13.23
N VAL A 65 -16.54 -5.12 -12.04
CA VAL A 65 -17.39 -5.32 -10.85
C VAL A 65 -18.80 -4.79 -11.15
N SER A 66 -19.80 -5.57 -10.74
CA SER A 66 -21.21 -5.34 -11.02
C SER A 66 -22.04 -5.49 -9.75
N ALA A 67 -23.30 -5.04 -9.78
CA ALA A 67 -24.24 -5.24 -8.68
C ALA A 67 -24.40 -6.71 -8.25
N ARG A 68 -24.17 -7.66 -9.17
CA ARG A 68 -24.24 -9.10 -8.89
C ARG A 68 -23.17 -9.56 -7.90
N ASP A 69 -21.98 -8.95 -7.97
CA ASP A 69 -20.84 -9.28 -7.11
C ASP A 69 -21.01 -8.71 -5.69
N LEU A 70 -21.89 -7.72 -5.52
CA LEU A 70 -22.19 -7.06 -4.24
C LEU A 70 -23.38 -7.69 -3.50
N ARG A 71 -24.08 -8.67 -4.09
CA ARG A 71 -25.26 -9.27 -3.46
C ARG A 71 -24.87 -10.01 -2.18
N GLY A 72 -25.46 -9.59 -1.07
CA GLY A 72 -25.19 -10.16 0.26
C GLY A 72 -23.80 -9.83 0.80
N ILE A 73 -23.08 -8.87 0.21
CA ILE A 73 -21.84 -8.32 0.76
C ILE A 73 -22.19 -7.18 1.70
N ASP A 74 -21.59 -7.16 2.89
CA ASP A 74 -21.81 -6.10 3.88
C ASP A 74 -20.84 -4.94 3.71
N ALA A 75 -19.61 -5.23 3.26
CA ALA A 75 -18.61 -4.21 2.99
C ALA A 75 -17.64 -4.58 1.86
N VAL A 76 -17.16 -3.57 1.15
CA VAL A 76 -16.07 -3.65 0.18
C VAL A 76 -14.84 -2.95 0.73
N VAL A 77 -13.72 -3.67 0.80
CA VAL A 77 -12.39 -3.11 1.04
C VAL A 77 -11.67 -3.01 -0.31
N HIS A 78 -11.55 -1.78 -0.82
CA HIS A 78 -11.01 -1.53 -2.13
C HIS A 78 -9.49 -1.31 -2.06
N LEU A 79 -8.71 -2.37 -2.33
CA LEU A 79 -7.25 -2.33 -2.42
C LEU A 79 -6.74 -2.41 -3.87
N ALA A 80 -7.61 -2.73 -4.84
CA ALA A 80 -7.25 -2.74 -6.25
C ALA A 80 -6.76 -1.36 -6.67
N GLY A 81 -5.57 -1.33 -7.27
CA GLY A 81 -4.88 -0.10 -7.61
C GLY A 81 -3.47 -0.40 -8.03
N ILE A 82 -2.98 0.33 -9.02
CA ILE A 82 -1.58 0.22 -9.44
C ILE A 82 -0.82 1.32 -8.72
N SER A 83 -0.02 0.93 -7.73
CA SER A 83 0.80 1.84 -6.94
C SER A 83 2.22 1.84 -7.47
N ILE A 84 2.52 2.86 -8.27
CA ILE A 84 3.79 3.04 -8.94
C ILE A 84 4.33 4.45 -8.63
N ASN A 85 5.61 4.52 -8.27
CA ASN A 85 6.28 5.78 -7.96
C ASN A 85 6.90 6.46 -9.20
N ASP A 86 6.96 5.77 -10.35
CA ASP A 86 7.68 6.19 -11.55
C ASP A 86 6.90 5.97 -12.84
N PRO A 87 7.24 6.67 -13.93
CA PRO A 87 6.59 6.43 -15.21
C PRO A 87 6.72 4.96 -15.64
N PHE A 88 5.60 4.35 -16.04
CA PHE A 88 5.58 2.99 -16.57
C PHE A 88 6.00 3.01 -18.05
N GLY A 89 7.30 2.87 -18.31
CA GLY A 89 7.84 2.98 -19.67
C GLY A 89 7.47 4.31 -20.33
N ASN A 90 7.03 4.26 -21.59
CA ASN A 90 6.51 5.42 -22.33
C ASN A 90 4.98 5.57 -22.21
N LEU A 91 4.31 4.87 -21.29
CA LEU A 91 2.87 4.99 -21.14
C LEU A 91 2.52 6.27 -20.37
N PRO A 92 1.66 7.14 -20.94
CA PRO A 92 1.23 8.34 -20.27
C PRO A 92 0.46 7.99 -18.98
N PRO A 93 0.71 8.68 -17.85
CA PRO A 93 0.08 8.39 -16.56
C PRO A 93 -1.45 8.31 -16.63
N GLU A 94 -2.08 9.07 -17.52
CA GLU A 94 -3.53 9.11 -17.72
C GLU A 94 -4.09 7.75 -18.12
N LYS A 95 -3.37 6.97 -18.95
CA LYS A 95 -3.81 5.62 -19.37
C LYS A 95 -3.77 4.61 -18.22
N LEU A 96 -2.94 4.85 -17.21
CA LEU A 96 -2.83 3.98 -16.04
C LEU A 96 -3.83 4.38 -14.95
N TYR A 97 -3.90 5.68 -14.67
CA TYR A 97 -4.63 6.22 -13.53
C TYR A 97 -6.07 6.63 -13.85
N GLY A 98 -6.38 6.96 -15.10
CA GLY A 98 -7.75 7.20 -15.55
C GLY A 98 -8.67 6.01 -15.26
N PRO A 99 -8.37 4.81 -15.79
CA PRO A 99 -9.13 3.60 -15.47
C PRO A 99 -9.17 3.30 -13.98
N THR A 100 -8.07 3.55 -13.24
CA THR A 100 -7.99 3.34 -11.79
C THR A 100 -8.96 4.22 -11.00
N ARG A 101 -9.07 5.49 -11.37
CA ARG A 101 -10.07 6.40 -10.80
C ARG A 101 -11.49 5.93 -11.12
N GLU A 102 -11.74 5.62 -12.39
CA GLU A 102 -13.07 5.24 -12.87
C GLU A 102 -13.61 3.98 -12.19
N TYR A 103 -12.83 2.89 -12.12
CA TYR A 103 -13.34 1.68 -11.47
C TYR A 103 -13.53 1.86 -9.96
N ALA A 104 -12.70 2.65 -9.28
CA ALA A 104 -12.88 2.92 -7.86
C ALA A 104 -14.19 3.68 -7.60
N ARG A 105 -14.44 4.74 -8.39
CA ARG A 105 -15.69 5.52 -8.37
C ARG A 105 -16.91 4.65 -8.69
N ASN A 106 -16.82 3.80 -9.72
CA ASN A 106 -17.92 2.93 -10.14
C ASN A 106 -18.28 1.91 -9.07
N ILE A 107 -17.28 1.26 -8.44
CA ILE A 107 -17.52 0.34 -7.33
C ILE A 107 -18.16 1.06 -6.15
N ALA A 108 -17.68 2.25 -5.80
CA ALA A 108 -18.28 3.04 -4.72
C ALA A 108 -19.74 3.42 -5.02
N ALA A 109 -20.05 3.83 -6.26
CA ALA A 109 -21.42 4.12 -6.68
C ALA A 109 -22.33 2.89 -6.65
N LEU A 110 -21.80 1.70 -6.98
CA LEU A 110 -22.53 0.43 -6.81
C LEU A 110 -22.76 0.10 -5.34
N CYS A 111 -21.77 0.34 -4.47
CA CYS A 111 -21.89 0.14 -3.03
C CYS A 111 -22.97 1.04 -2.44
N LYS A 112 -23.00 2.32 -2.83
CA LYS A 112 -24.06 3.27 -2.47
C LYS A 112 -25.46 2.74 -2.83
N LYS A 113 -25.64 2.28 -4.07
CA LYS A 113 -26.94 1.74 -4.53
C LYS A 113 -27.36 0.47 -3.77
N ALA A 114 -26.40 -0.33 -3.33
CA ALA A 114 -26.64 -1.61 -2.66
C ALA A 114 -26.66 -1.49 -1.12
N GLY A 115 -26.43 -0.30 -0.54
CA GLY A 115 -26.32 -0.12 0.90
C GLY A 115 -25.07 -0.78 1.52
N VAL A 116 -24.04 -1.01 0.70
CA VAL A 116 -22.80 -1.71 1.10
C VAL A 116 -21.78 -0.68 1.59
N LYS A 117 -21.13 -0.95 2.73
CA LYS A 117 -20.07 -0.08 3.24
C LYS A 117 -18.87 -0.10 2.29
N PHE A 118 -18.28 1.06 2.01
CA PHE A 118 -17.11 1.17 1.14
C PHE A 118 -15.91 1.72 1.89
N ILE A 119 -14.81 0.95 1.92
CA ILE A 119 -13.54 1.34 2.52
C ILE A 119 -12.49 1.43 1.41
N PHE A 120 -11.88 2.60 1.25
CA PHE A 120 -10.88 2.87 0.23
C PHE A 120 -9.48 2.94 0.84
N ALA A 121 -8.52 2.23 0.24
CA ALA A 121 -7.11 2.37 0.56
C ALA A 121 -6.53 3.62 -0.11
N SER A 122 -6.50 4.74 0.61
CA SER A 122 -5.81 5.96 0.21
C SER A 122 -4.34 5.96 0.69
N SER A 123 -3.62 7.08 0.53
CA SER A 123 -2.20 7.19 0.85
C SER A 123 -1.81 8.57 1.38
N CYS A 124 -0.94 8.60 2.39
CA CYS A 124 -0.30 9.83 2.85
C CYS A 124 0.62 10.48 1.81
N SER A 125 0.96 9.78 0.72
CA SER A 125 1.73 10.37 -0.40
C SER A 125 1.05 11.56 -1.06
N ILE A 126 -0.27 11.72 -0.86
CA ILE A 126 -1.07 12.87 -1.30
C ILE A 126 -0.53 14.19 -0.73
N TYR A 127 -0.02 14.18 0.51
CA TYR A 127 0.55 15.38 1.13
C TYR A 127 1.79 15.88 0.37
N GLY A 128 2.59 14.96 -0.17
CA GLY A 128 3.70 15.27 -1.06
C GLY A 128 4.87 16.00 -0.40
N LYS A 129 5.01 17.31 -0.65
CA LYS A 129 6.10 18.12 -0.09
C LYS A 129 5.56 19.05 1.00
N SER A 130 6.00 18.82 2.22
CA SER A 130 5.80 19.71 3.37
C SER A 130 7.16 19.97 4.04
N GLY A 131 7.23 21.03 4.85
CA GLY A 131 8.41 21.32 5.65
C GLY A 131 8.53 20.37 6.83
N GLU A 132 8.79 20.93 8.00
CA GLU A 132 8.89 20.16 9.26
C GLU A 132 7.54 19.99 9.98
N GLU A 133 6.48 20.60 9.46
CA GLU A 133 5.14 20.58 10.04
C GLU A 133 4.53 19.17 10.03
N MET A 134 3.83 18.84 11.12
CA MET A 134 3.06 17.60 11.25
C MET A 134 1.71 17.78 10.56
N LEU A 135 1.56 17.16 9.39
CA LEU A 135 0.35 17.26 8.58
C LEU A 135 -0.77 16.39 9.14
N ASN A 136 -1.99 16.92 9.14
CA ASN A 136 -3.21 16.21 9.49
C ASN A 136 -4.16 16.13 8.27
N GLU A 137 -5.33 15.54 8.46
CA GLU A 137 -6.33 15.32 7.42
C GLU A 137 -6.87 16.61 6.79
N ASP A 138 -6.86 17.71 7.53
CA ASP A 138 -7.28 19.06 7.11
C ASP A 138 -6.16 19.87 6.43
N SER A 139 -4.93 19.35 6.43
CA SER A 139 -3.78 20.04 5.84
C SER A 139 -3.87 20.10 4.32
N VAL A 140 -3.31 21.15 3.73
CA VAL A 140 -3.24 21.32 2.27
C VAL A 140 -2.41 20.19 1.65
N VAL A 141 -2.92 19.64 0.56
CA VAL A 141 -2.31 18.50 -0.15
C VAL A 141 -1.53 18.97 -1.38
N HIS A 142 -0.31 18.44 -1.56
CA HIS A 142 0.58 18.80 -2.67
C HIS A 142 1.15 17.56 -3.39
N PRO A 143 0.31 16.74 -4.06
CA PRO A 143 0.74 15.46 -4.63
C PRO A 143 1.85 15.64 -5.69
N GLN A 144 3.00 15.02 -5.45
CA GLN A 144 4.20 15.16 -6.30
C GLN A 144 4.28 14.14 -7.45
N ILE A 145 3.49 13.06 -7.38
CA ILE A 145 3.52 11.95 -8.34
C ILE A 145 2.10 11.60 -8.78
N ASP A 146 1.95 11.02 -9.97
CA ASP A 146 0.62 10.75 -10.55
C ASP A 146 -0.19 9.73 -9.76
N TYR A 147 0.47 8.80 -9.07
CA TYR A 147 -0.19 7.92 -8.08
C TYR A 147 -0.87 8.72 -6.96
N ALA A 148 -0.19 9.72 -6.41
CA ALA A 148 -0.72 10.55 -5.34
C ALA A 148 -1.88 11.42 -5.84
N LYS A 149 -1.75 12.00 -7.05
CA LYS A 149 -2.84 12.73 -7.71
C LYS A 149 -4.07 11.84 -7.91
N ASN A 150 -3.86 10.59 -8.37
CA ASN A 150 -4.94 9.64 -8.57
C ASN A 150 -5.68 9.32 -7.27
N LYS A 151 -4.96 9.09 -6.16
CA LYS A 151 -5.59 8.84 -4.86
C LYS A 151 -6.41 10.03 -4.36
N LEU A 152 -5.90 11.25 -4.54
CA LEU A 152 -6.65 12.47 -4.22
C LEU A 152 -7.91 12.61 -5.07
N GLN A 153 -7.82 12.40 -6.39
CA GLN A 153 -8.97 12.45 -7.29
C GLN A 153 -10.07 11.43 -6.93
N VAL A 154 -9.67 10.24 -6.45
CA VAL A 154 -10.65 9.26 -5.96
C VAL A 154 -11.27 9.73 -4.65
N GLU A 155 -10.52 10.34 -3.72
CA GLU A 155 -11.12 10.94 -2.52
C GLU A 155 -12.13 12.03 -2.87
N GLU A 156 -11.82 12.90 -3.83
CA GLU A 156 -12.75 13.92 -4.33
C GLU A 156 -14.04 13.31 -4.90
N ASP A 157 -13.91 12.26 -5.74
CA ASP A 157 -15.07 11.55 -6.29
C ASP A 157 -15.91 10.87 -5.20
N LEU A 158 -15.26 10.30 -4.17
CA LEU A 158 -15.95 9.68 -3.03
C LEU A 158 -16.66 10.73 -2.16
N ALA A 159 -16.06 11.91 -1.97
CA ALA A 159 -16.68 13.01 -1.26
C ALA A 159 -17.96 13.50 -1.98
N LEU A 160 -17.94 13.56 -3.31
CA LEU A 160 -19.12 13.90 -4.13
C LEU A 160 -20.21 12.81 -4.10
N LEU A 161 -19.82 11.54 -3.96
CA LEU A 161 -20.77 10.43 -3.84
C LEU A 161 -21.40 10.33 -2.44
N ALA A 162 -20.73 10.85 -1.42
CA ALA A 162 -21.19 10.77 -0.03
C ALA A 162 -22.46 11.62 0.18
N ASP A 163 -23.42 11.04 0.89
CA ASP A 163 -24.63 11.72 1.35
C ASP A 163 -25.22 10.99 2.55
N LYS A 164 -26.41 11.41 3.02
CA LYS A 164 -27.10 10.79 4.17
C LYS A 164 -27.26 9.26 4.09
N SER A 165 -27.25 8.67 2.89
CA SER A 165 -27.37 7.22 2.67
C SER A 165 -26.02 6.50 2.50
N PHE A 166 -24.93 7.24 2.28
CA PHE A 166 -23.63 6.65 1.95
C PHE A 166 -22.46 7.44 2.56
N SER A 167 -21.75 6.78 3.47
CA SER A 167 -20.60 7.35 4.19
C SER A 167 -19.35 6.51 3.91
N PRO A 168 -18.64 6.76 2.79
CA PRO A 168 -17.40 6.05 2.48
C PRO A 168 -16.29 6.42 3.48
N ILE A 169 -15.36 5.48 3.70
CA ILE A 169 -14.18 5.69 4.56
C ILE A 169 -12.92 5.57 3.70
N ALA A 170 -12.08 6.60 3.66
CA ALA A 170 -10.76 6.58 3.04
C ALA A 170 -9.67 6.49 4.11
N LEU A 171 -8.90 5.42 4.08
CA LEU A 171 -7.76 5.23 4.98
C LEU A 171 -6.48 5.66 4.26
N ARG A 172 -5.93 6.83 4.62
CA ARG A 172 -4.64 7.31 4.11
C ARG A 172 -3.52 6.54 4.79
N PHE A 173 -3.08 5.45 4.17
CA PHE A 173 -1.95 4.68 4.71
C PHE A 173 -0.64 5.45 4.57
N ALA A 174 0.13 5.47 5.65
CA ALA A 174 1.56 5.78 5.59
C ALA A 174 2.32 4.75 4.73
N THR A 175 3.62 4.93 4.54
CA THR A 175 4.43 4.01 3.74
C THR A 175 4.42 2.61 4.35
N ALA A 176 3.80 1.66 3.68
CA ALA A 176 3.60 0.31 4.20
C ALA A 176 4.92 -0.48 4.27
N PHE A 177 5.18 -1.21 5.35
CA PHE A 177 6.32 -2.12 5.47
C PHE A 177 5.96 -3.40 6.21
N GLY A 178 6.79 -4.43 6.06
CA GLY A 178 6.63 -5.71 6.74
C GLY A 178 6.46 -6.89 5.79
N THR A 179 6.30 -8.06 6.37
CA THR A 179 6.45 -9.34 5.67
C THR A 179 5.16 -9.83 5.01
N SER A 180 5.18 -10.00 3.69
CA SER A 180 4.04 -10.52 2.91
C SER A 180 4.50 -11.66 1.99
N PRO A 181 3.65 -12.66 1.69
CA PRO A 181 3.94 -13.65 0.65
C PRO A 181 4.24 -12.99 -0.70
N ARG A 182 3.68 -11.80 -0.96
CA ARG A 182 3.84 -11.06 -2.22
C ARG A 182 4.57 -9.75 -1.95
N MET A 183 5.86 -9.88 -1.62
CA MET A 183 6.67 -8.76 -1.17
C MET A 183 6.72 -7.60 -2.16
N ARG A 184 6.82 -6.40 -1.58
CA ARG A 184 7.10 -5.16 -2.29
C ARG A 184 8.54 -4.72 -2.06
N PHE A 185 9.50 -5.17 -2.87
CA PHE A 185 10.90 -4.74 -2.70
C PHE A 185 11.19 -3.34 -3.25
N ASP A 186 10.28 -2.71 -4.00
CA ASP A 186 10.33 -1.27 -4.37
C ASP A 186 9.79 -0.32 -3.27
N ILE A 187 9.53 -0.80 -2.05
CA ILE A 187 9.28 0.09 -0.90
C ILE A 187 10.55 0.21 -0.07
N VAL A 188 10.91 1.44 0.35
CA VAL A 188 12.19 1.79 1.00
C VAL A 188 12.62 0.80 2.09
N ILE A 189 11.79 0.55 3.12
CA ILE A 189 12.17 -0.33 4.23
C ILE A 189 12.40 -1.77 3.75
N ASN A 190 11.47 -2.29 2.94
CA ASN A 190 11.56 -3.66 2.40
C ASN A 190 12.78 -3.80 1.47
N MET A 191 13.07 -2.79 0.68
CA MET A 191 14.23 -2.70 -0.22
C MET A 191 15.52 -2.78 0.58
N PHE A 192 15.68 -1.94 1.60
CA PHE A 192 16.87 -1.92 2.43
C PHE A 192 17.06 -3.25 3.16
N ALA A 193 15.99 -3.83 3.72
CA ALA A 193 16.07 -5.14 4.36
C ALA A 193 16.50 -6.24 3.37
N GLY A 194 15.97 -6.23 2.15
CA GLY A 194 16.37 -7.17 1.09
C GLY A 194 17.81 -6.99 0.62
N MET A 195 18.26 -5.75 0.40
CA MET A 195 19.64 -5.41 0.04
C MET A 195 20.62 -5.82 1.14
N ALA A 196 20.35 -5.44 2.40
CA ALA A 196 21.21 -5.80 3.52
C ALA A 196 21.31 -7.31 3.71
N PHE A 197 20.19 -8.03 3.54
CA PHE A 197 20.16 -9.48 3.67
C PHE A 197 20.96 -10.19 2.56
N THR A 198 20.73 -9.82 1.30
CA THR A 198 21.24 -10.56 0.13
C THR A 198 22.55 -10.02 -0.43
N GLU A 199 22.74 -8.70 -0.44
CA GLU A 199 23.89 -8.04 -1.04
C GLU A 199 24.94 -7.61 -0.01
N LYS A 200 24.61 -7.68 1.29
CA LYS A 200 25.48 -7.25 2.40
C LYS A 200 25.93 -5.79 2.28
N LYS A 201 25.09 -4.96 1.68
CA LYS A 201 25.23 -3.50 1.59
C LYS A 201 23.85 -2.86 1.41
N ILE A 202 23.70 -1.61 1.83
CA ILE A 202 22.49 -0.81 1.62
C ILE A 202 22.87 0.35 0.71
N THR A 203 22.16 0.54 -0.41
CA THR A 203 22.43 1.62 -1.35
C THR A 203 21.28 2.63 -1.34
N LEU A 204 21.57 3.87 -0.93
CA LEU A 204 20.63 4.98 -0.95
C LEU A 204 20.77 5.75 -2.27
N ASN A 205 19.65 5.93 -2.96
CA ASN A 205 19.59 6.77 -4.15
C ASN A 205 19.43 8.27 -3.81
N SER A 206 19.11 8.60 -2.56
CA SER A 206 18.93 9.97 -2.05
C SER A 206 19.90 10.31 -0.92
N ASP A 207 19.92 11.58 -0.49
CA ASP A 207 20.67 12.08 0.67
C ASP A 207 20.18 11.53 2.02
N GLY A 208 19.05 10.82 2.02
CA GLY A 208 18.44 10.20 3.19
C GLY A 208 17.75 11.16 4.15
N GLN A 209 17.75 12.48 3.90
CA GLN A 209 17.25 13.48 4.85
C GLN A 209 15.73 13.66 4.85
N ALA A 210 15.05 13.19 3.81
CA ALA A 210 13.61 13.28 3.70
C ALA A 210 12.89 12.46 4.78
N TRP A 211 11.92 13.08 5.44
CA TRP A 211 10.97 12.44 6.36
C TRP A 211 9.94 11.60 5.60
N ARG A 212 9.64 10.43 6.17
CA ARG A 212 8.63 9.50 5.69
C ARG A 212 7.81 8.97 6.87
N PRO A 213 6.47 9.07 6.83
CA PRO A 213 5.62 8.26 7.69
C PRO A 213 5.65 6.81 7.23
N ASN A 214 5.74 5.87 8.17
CA ASN A 214 5.71 4.43 7.89
C ASN A 214 4.66 3.72 8.74
N VAL A 215 4.07 2.66 8.22
CA VAL A 215 3.11 1.82 8.96
C VAL A 215 3.29 0.35 8.62
N HIS A 216 3.22 -0.51 9.64
CA HIS A 216 3.34 -1.94 9.43
C HIS A 216 2.09 -2.51 8.77
N ILE A 217 2.23 -3.46 7.85
CA ILE A 217 1.09 -4.06 7.15
C ILE A 217 0.07 -4.76 8.06
N SER A 218 0.52 -5.30 9.21
CA SER A 218 -0.41 -5.86 10.21
C SER A 218 -1.19 -4.77 10.94
N ASP A 219 -0.62 -3.58 11.13
CA ASP A 219 -1.34 -2.42 11.67
C ASP A 219 -2.34 -1.86 10.65
N ILE A 220 -2.00 -1.89 9.35
CA ILE A 220 -2.96 -1.61 8.27
C ILE A 220 -4.15 -2.58 8.35
N ALA A 221 -3.91 -3.89 8.52
CA ALA A 221 -4.98 -4.87 8.63
C ALA A 221 -5.90 -4.61 9.85
N ARG A 222 -5.32 -4.22 10.99
CA ARG A 222 -6.07 -3.74 12.17
C ARG A 222 -6.90 -2.50 11.87
N ALA A 223 -6.35 -1.52 11.16
CA ALA A 223 -7.09 -0.30 10.79
C ALA A 223 -8.30 -0.62 9.88
N VAL A 224 -8.13 -1.55 8.94
CA VAL A 224 -9.23 -2.03 8.09
C VAL A 224 -10.31 -2.72 8.92
N GLU A 225 -9.94 -3.57 9.87
CA GLU A 225 -10.89 -4.19 10.80
C GLU A 225 -11.65 -3.13 11.62
N CYS A 226 -10.96 -2.12 12.14
CA CYS A 226 -11.59 -1.01 12.85
C CYS A 226 -12.59 -0.25 11.96
N ALA A 227 -12.24 0.05 10.71
CA ALA A 227 -13.14 0.70 9.75
C ALA A 227 -14.37 -0.18 9.41
N LEU A 228 -14.19 -1.51 9.33
CA LEU A 228 -15.29 -2.46 9.15
C LEU A 228 -16.26 -2.46 10.33
N ARG A 229 -15.73 -2.37 11.56
CA ARG A 229 -16.50 -2.32 12.81
C ARG A 229 -17.16 -0.97 13.07
N ALA A 230 -16.55 0.13 12.63
CA ALA A 230 -17.02 1.48 12.93
C ALA A 230 -18.44 1.73 12.42
N ASP A 231 -19.30 2.29 13.27
CA ASP A 231 -20.67 2.67 12.90
C ASP A 231 -20.73 4.13 12.45
N TYR A 232 -19.98 4.44 11.38
CA TYR A 232 -19.91 5.78 10.85
C TYR A 232 -21.01 6.01 9.79
N ALA A 233 -21.92 6.93 10.11
CA ALA A 233 -23.02 7.35 9.24
C ALA A 233 -23.12 8.89 9.14
N GLY A 234 -21.97 9.57 9.07
CA GLY A 234 -21.90 11.04 9.05
C GLY A 234 -22.39 11.70 7.75
N GLY A 235 -22.75 10.91 6.74
CA GLY A 235 -23.24 11.37 5.46
C GLY A 235 -22.20 12.10 4.59
N LYS A 236 -20.93 11.92 4.92
CA LYS A 236 -19.76 12.54 4.28
C LYS A 236 -18.63 11.52 4.19
N LEU A 237 -17.66 11.75 3.30
CA LEU A 237 -16.42 10.99 3.30
C LEU A 237 -15.68 11.17 4.62
N LEU A 238 -15.35 10.07 5.29
CA LEU A 238 -14.43 10.07 6.43
C LEU A 238 -13.03 9.74 5.93
N VAL A 239 -12.10 10.68 6.10
CA VAL A 239 -10.69 10.48 5.77
C VAL A 239 -9.90 10.32 7.05
N LEU A 240 -9.07 9.29 7.15
CA LEU A 240 -8.24 9.01 8.33
C LEU A 240 -6.81 8.65 7.92
N ASN A 241 -5.83 9.35 8.46
CA ASN A 241 -4.43 8.97 8.39
C ASN A 241 -4.20 7.72 9.25
N VAL A 242 -3.51 6.73 8.69
CA VAL A 242 -3.26 5.45 9.37
C VAL A 242 -1.75 5.21 9.47
N GLY A 243 -1.29 5.15 10.72
CA GLY A 243 0.11 5.01 11.09
C GLY A 243 0.33 5.45 12.53
N THR A 244 1.59 5.75 12.86
CA THR A 244 1.98 6.24 14.18
C THR A 244 3.07 7.28 14.06
N GLU A 245 3.04 8.27 14.94
CA GLU A 245 4.02 9.35 15.01
C GLU A 245 5.43 8.80 15.23
N ASN A 246 5.56 7.68 15.95
CA ASN A 246 6.83 7.00 16.23
C ASN A 246 7.53 6.48 14.96
N ASN A 247 6.78 6.26 13.89
CA ASN A 247 7.29 5.76 12.61
C ASN A 247 7.42 6.88 11.56
N ASN A 248 7.25 8.14 11.93
CA ASN A 248 7.75 9.27 11.14
C ASN A 248 9.29 9.27 11.28
N MET A 249 10.00 8.81 10.27
CA MET A 249 11.46 8.66 10.31
C MET A 249 12.11 9.20 9.04
N LYS A 250 13.36 9.66 9.16
CA LYS A 250 14.15 9.98 7.97
C LYS A 250 14.61 8.69 7.30
N ILE A 251 14.80 8.74 5.98
CA ILE A 251 15.29 7.59 5.20
C ILE A 251 16.68 7.13 5.72
N ALA A 252 17.54 8.05 6.15
CA ALA A 252 18.83 7.74 6.74
C ALA A 252 18.70 6.96 8.06
N ASP A 253 17.76 7.34 8.94
CA ASP A 253 17.53 6.65 10.21
C ASP A 253 17.03 5.22 9.98
N ILE A 254 16.16 5.05 8.98
CA ILE A 254 15.69 3.73 8.54
C ILE A 254 16.87 2.88 8.05
N ALA A 255 17.76 3.43 7.22
CA ALA A 255 18.94 2.73 6.72
C ALA A 255 19.88 2.31 7.86
N ASN A 256 20.08 3.18 8.86
CA ASN A 256 20.87 2.89 10.05
C ASN A 256 20.26 1.73 10.86
N ILE A 257 18.93 1.75 11.10
CA ILE A 257 18.24 0.65 11.77
C ILE A 257 18.47 -0.67 11.02
N VAL A 258 18.33 -0.68 9.69
CA VAL A 258 18.55 -1.90 8.90
C VAL A 258 20.01 -2.35 8.95
N SER A 259 20.97 -1.42 8.91
CA SER A 259 22.40 -1.69 9.03
C SER A 259 22.72 -2.37 10.35
N GLU A 260 22.26 -1.82 11.47
CA GLU A 260 22.45 -2.36 12.81
C GLU A 260 21.87 -3.77 12.95
N GLU A 261 20.64 -3.99 12.51
CA GLU A 261 19.97 -5.30 12.58
C GLU A 261 20.62 -6.36 11.67
N CYS A 262 21.46 -5.93 10.74
CA CYS A 262 22.29 -6.78 9.86
C CYS A 262 23.77 -6.78 10.26
N GLY A 263 24.11 -6.42 11.50
CA GLY A 263 25.49 -6.50 12.01
C GLY A 263 26.42 -5.40 11.47
N GLY A 264 25.90 -4.20 11.22
CA GLY A 264 26.69 -3.06 10.74
C GLY A 264 26.95 -3.08 9.24
N THR A 265 25.97 -3.55 8.45
CA THR A 265 26.08 -3.58 6.98
C THR A 265 26.35 -2.18 6.41
N PRO A 266 27.33 -2.00 5.50
CA PRO A 266 27.71 -0.67 5.00
C PRO A 266 26.56 0.02 4.24
N ILE A 267 26.47 1.33 4.45
CA ILE A 267 25.50 2.21 3.77
C ILE A 267 26.26 3.04 2.74
N LEU A 268 25.85 2.92 1.47
CA LEU A 268 26.43 3.61 0.33
C LEU A 268 25.44 4.64 -0.23
N PHE A 269 25.94 5.74 -0.76
CA PHE A 269 25.13 6.81 -1.33
C PHE A 269 25.36 6.90 -2.84
N ALA A 270 24.46 6.29 -3.63
CA ALA A 270 24.60 6.17 -5.08
C ALA A 270 24.58 7.52 -5.83
N PHE A 271 24.02 8.59 -5.25
CA PHE A 271 24.03 9.92 -5.86
C PHE A 271 25.41 10.59 -5.83
N LYS A 272 26.34 10.09 -4.99
CA LYS A 272 27.71 10.60 -4.88
C LYS A 272 28.69 9.92 -5.84
N GLU A 273 28.30 8.82 -6.47
CA GLU A 273 29.16 8.06 -7.39
C GLU A 273 28.80 8.35 -8.85
N ALA A 274 29.79 8.65 -9.68
CA ALA A 274 29.61 8.97 -11.09
C ALA A 274 29.04 7.76 -11.86
N ARG A 275 27.86 7.93 -12.48
CA ARG A 275 27.22 7.07 -13.49
C ARG A 275 27.61 5.58 -13.41
N GLY A 276 27.14 4.86 -12.38
CA GLY A 276 27.31 3.40 -12.31
C GLY A 276 26.68 2.70 -11.11
N ALA A 277 26.45 3.42 -9.99
CA ALA A 277 26.01 2.82 -8.73
C ALA A 277 24.50 3.00 -8.40
N ARG A 278 23.70 3.55 -9.32
CA ARG A 278 22.24 3.59 -9.13
C ARG A 278 21.72 2.17 -9.20
N SER A 279 20.96 1.74 -8.20
CA SER A 279 20.28 0.44 -8.27
C SER A 279 19.38 0.41 -9.51
N ALA A 280 19.70 -0.46 -10.48
CA ALA A 280 18.95 -0.58 -11.73
C ALA A 280 17.48 -1.02 -11.53
N PHE A 281 17.14 -1.49 -10.33
CA PHE A 281 15.81 -2.00 -9.98
C PHE A 281 14.87 -0.92 -9.44
N VAL A 282 15.37 0.21 -8.93
CA VAL A 282 14.54 1.29 -8.37
C VAL A 282 15.17 2.66 -8.65
N THR A 283 14.63 3.36 -9.64
CA THR A 283 14.77 4.83 -9.80
C THR A 283 13.52 5.48 -9.23
N SER A 284 13.59 6.67 -8.62
CA SER A 284 12.39 7.41 -8.21
C SER A 284 12.33 8.78 -8.90
N ALA A 285 11.23 9.11 -9.59
CA ALA A 285 11.02 10.41 -10.24
C ALA A 285 10.98 11.58 -9.24
N ALA A 286 10.72 11.29 -7.96
CA ALA A 286 10.76 12.25 -6.87
C ALA A 286 12.19 12.54 -6.36
N VAL A 287 13.20 11.77 -6.77
CA VAL A 287 14.59 11.97 -6.35
C VAL A 287 15.34 12.74 -7.45
N SER A 288 15.80 13.93 -7.12
CA SER A 288 16.56 14.78 -8.04
C SER A 288 17.93 14.16 -8.37
N ALA A 289 18.58 14.69 -9.42
CA ALA A 289 19.96 14.33 -9.73
C ALA A 289 20.97 14.66 -8.60
N SER A 290 20.62 15.61 -7.73
CA SER A 290 21.40 15.97 -6.53
C SER A 290 21.11 15.07 -5.31
N GLY A 291 20.22 14.08 -5.45
CA GLY A 291 19.85 13.14 -4.38
C GLY A 291 18.78 13.67 -3.42
N ALA A 292 18.21 14.85 -3.64
CA ALA A 292 17.11 15.35 -2.82
C ALA A 292 15.80 14.66 -3.20
N ASP A 293 15.13 14.03 -2.23
CA ASP A 293 13.76 13.51 -2.43
C ASP A 293 12.76 14.64 -2.18
N SER A 294 12.01 15.03 -3.21
CA SER A 294 11.05 16.13 -3.16
C SER A 294 9.89 15.87 -2.23
N ARG A 295 9.59 14.59 -1.95
CA ARG A 295 8.59 14.24 -0.97
C ARG A 295 9.30 14.31 0.38
N ASN A 296 8.86 15.17 1.27
CA ASN A 296 9.39 15.31 2.63
C ASN A 296 8.20 15.71 3.48
N TYR A 297 7.78 14.89 4.43
CA TYR A 297 6.59 15.18 5.23
C TYR A 297 6.51 14.27 6.45
N ARG A 298 5.86 14.79 7.48
CA ARG A 298 5.48 14.06 8.69
C ARG A 298 3.97 14.13 8.83
N VAL A 299 3.38 13.10 9.41
CA VAL A 299 1.92 12.97 9.50
C VAL A 299 1.51 12.76 10.94
N SER A 300 0.45 13.44 11.35
CA SER A 300 -0.30 13.23 12.58
C SER A 300 -1.33 12.12 12.38
N PHE A 301 -1.42 11.24 13.36
CA PHE A 301 -2.36 10.11 13.40
C PHE A 301 -3.30 10.23 14.61
N ALA A 302 -3.60 11.46 15.03
CA ALA A 302 -4.49 11.71 16.15
C ALA A 302 -5.96 11.35 15.83
N LEU A 303 -6.47 11.76 14.66
CA LEU A 303 -7.88 11.63 14.30
C LEU A 303 -8.35 10.17 14.21
N VAL A 304 -7.51 9.25 13.74
CA VAL A 304 -7.86 7.83 13.67
C VAL A 304 -8.20 7.24 15.04
N LYS A 305 -7.62 7.75 16.13
CA LYS A 305 -7.92 7.31 17.50
C LYS A 305 -9.27 7.81 17.99
N GLU A 306 -9.76 8.93 17.48
CA GLU A 306 -11.08 9.45 17.82
C GLU A 306 -12.20 8.58 17.24
N TYR A 307 -12.00 8.10 16.00
CA TYR A 307 -12.97 7.21 15.34
C TYR A 307 -12.77 5.75 15.72
N PHE A 308 -11.53 5.32 15.95
CA PHE A 308 -11.16 3.96 16.31
C PHE A 308 -10.41 3.95 17.66
N PRO A 309 -11.11 4.08 18.81
CA PRO A 309 -10.47 4.18 20.12
C PRO A 309 -9.65 2.94 20.51
N ASP A 310 -10.02 1.76 20.00
CA ASP A 310 -9.27 0.51 20.20
C ASP A 310 -8.07 0.34 19.22
N PHE A 311 -7.90 1.27 18.29
CA PHE A 311 -6.84 1.20 17.28
C PHE A 311 -5.52 1.70 17.86
N GLU A 312 -4.52 0.82 17.74
CA GLU A 312 -3.14 1.11 18.13
C GLU A 312 -2.22 0.41 17.14
N CYS A 313 -1.22 1.15 16.65
CA CYS A 313 -0.10 0.59 15.89
C CYS A 313 0.89 -0.04 16.85
N LYS A 314 1.11 -1.35 16.69
CA LYS A 314 1.95 -2.14 17.60
C LYS A 314 3.40 -2.24 17.14
N TYR A 315 3.68 -1.97 15.87
CA TYR A 315 4.94 -2.35 15.26
C TYR A 315 5.77 -1.13 14.85
N SER A 316 6.97 -1.04 15.42
CA SER A 316 7.98 -0.06 15.01
C SER A 316 8.67 -0.49 13.72
N VAL A 317 9.33 0.45 13.04
CA VAL A 317 10.20 0.14 11.89
C VAL A 317 11.24 -0.93 12.24
N ARG A 318 11.92 -0.81 13.40
CA ARG A 318 12.91 -1.79 13.86
C ARG A 318 12.30 -3.18 14.03
N TYR A 319 11.09 -3.29 14.58
CA TYR A 319 10.39 -4.57 14.68
C TYR A 319 10.14 -5.18 13.29
N GLY A 320 9.57 -4.41 12.36
CA GLY A 320 9.27 -4.93 11.01
C GLY A 320 10.53 -5.33 10.24
N VAL A 321 11.64 -4.63 10.43
CA VAL A 321 12.95 -5.04 9.89
C VAL A 321 13.38 -6.40 10.46
N LYS A 322 13.34 -6.58 11.79
CA LYS A 322 13.65 -7.88 12.42
C LYS A 322 12.76 -9.01 11.91
N GLU A 323 11.46 -8.74 11.79
CA GLU A 323 10.47 -9.69 11.26
C GLU A 323 10.82 -10.12 9.83
N MET A 324 11.07 -9.16 8.94
CA MET A 324 11.46 -9.45 7.56
C MET A 324 12.76 -10.24 7.48
N LEU A 325 13.79 -9.84 8.23
CA LEU A 325 15.07 -10.57 8.26
C LEU A 325 14.91 -12.00 8.78
N ALA A 326 14.07 -12.21 9.81
CA ALA A 326 13.76 -13.55 10.30
C ALA A 326 13.07 -14.40 9.23
N GLN A 327 12.11 -13.83 8.49
CA GLN A 327 11.46 -14.54 7.39
C GLN A 327 12.45 -14.85 6.26
N PHE A 328 13.30 -13.90 5.86
CA PHE A 328 14.29 -14.11 4.81
C PHE A 328 15.28 -15.22 5.17
N ARG A 329 15.69 -15.31 6.44
CA ARG A 329 16.47 -16.45 6.97
C ARG A 329 15.69 -17.75 6.88
N LYS A 330 14.43 -17.77 7.33
CA LYS A 330 13.58 -18.97 7.34
C LYS A 330 13.42 -19.60 5.95
N ILE A 331 13.33 -18.77 4.91
CA ILE A 331 13.15 -19.24 3.53
C ILE A 331 14.47 -19.37 2.75
N ASN A 332 15.62 -19.09 3.40
CA ASN A 332 16.93 -19.00 2.75
C ASN A 332 16.90 -18.12 1.48
N MET A 333 16.36 -16.90 1.62
CA MET A 333 16.12 -16.02 0.48
C MET A 333 17.42 -15.75 -0.31
N THR A 334 17.37 -16.04 -1.61
CA THR A 334 18.52 -15.86 -2.51
C THR A 334 18.55 -14.46 -3.14
N PRO A 335 19.73 -13.98 -3.59
CA PRO A 335 19.80 -12.75 -4.40
C PRO A 335 18.96 -12.82 -5.68
N ALA A 336 18.79 -14.00 -6.27
CA ALA A 336 17.93 -14.20 -7.44
C ALA A 336 16.46 -13.92 -7.12
N GLN A 337 15.94 -14.44 -5.99
CA GLN A 337 14.58 -14.14 -5.53
C GLN A 337 14.39 -12.65 -5.21
N PHE A 338 15.38 -12.01 -4.57
CA PHE A 338 15.29 -10.57 -4.26
C PHE A 338 15.25 -9.70 -5.53
N ARG A 339 15.90 -10.13 -6.62
CA ARG A 339 15.93 -9.42 -7.91
C ARG A 339 14.83 -9.87 -8.88
N ASP A 340 13.97 -10.78 -8.46
CA ASP A 340 12.86 -11.25 -9.29
C ASP A 340 11.94 -10.07 -9.63
N ARG A 341 11.66 -9.91 -10.93
CA ARG A 341 10.87 -8.79 -11.47
C ARG A 341 9.45 -8.75 -10.92
N GLY A 342 8.90 -9.89 -10.49
CA GLY A 342 7.58 -10.03 -9.88
C GLY A 342 7.40 -9.24 -8.58
N PHE A 343 8.48 -9.03 -7.82
CA PHE A 343 8.42 -8.24 -6.58
C PHE A 343 8.57 -6.73 -6.78
N TYR A 344 8.82 -6.29 -8.02
CA TYR A 344 8.94 -4.88 -8.41
C TYR A 344 7.81 -4.51 -9.37
N ARG A 345 6.86 -3.68 -8.90
CA ARG A 345 5.61 -3.39 -9.63
C ARG A 345 5.82 -2.99 -11.09
N ILE A 346 6.69 -2.02 -11.33
CA ILE A 346 7.00 -1.53 -12.68
C ILE A 346 7.63 -2.63 -13.52
N LYS A 347 8.63 -3.33 -13.00
CA LYS A 347 9.37 -4.36 -13.74
C LYS A 347 8.50 -5.55 -14.11
N ARG A 348 7.53 -5.90 -13.25
CA ARG A 348 6.52 -6.92 -13.54
C ARG A 348 5.58 -6.48 -14.66
N LEU A 349 5.05 -5.26 -14.59
CA LEU A 349 4.17 -4.77 -15.66
C LEU A 349 4.94 -4.66 -16.99
N GLU A 350 6.22 -4.24 -16.96
CA GLU A 350 7.06 -4.10 -18.16
C GLU A 350 7.26 -5.46 -18.80
N ASP A 351 7.51 -6.48 -17.98
CA ASP A 351 7.68 -7.87 -18.40
C ASP A 351 6.39 -8.41 -19.03
N LEU A 352 5.25 -8.30 -18.33
CA LEU A 352 3.95 -8.71 -18.85
C LEU A 352 3.58 -8.00 -20.16
N TYR A 353 3.85 -6.71 -20.26
CA TYR A 353 3.57 -5.93 -21.48
C TYR A 353 4.47 -6.37 -22.64
N SER A 354 5.77 -6.59 -22.37
CA SER A 354 6.73 -7.06 -23.38
C SER A 354 6.40 -8.46 -23.90
N LYS A 355 5.84 -9.32 -23.06
CA LYS A 355 5.34 -10.66 -23.41
C LYS A 355 3.97 -10.63 -24.09
N GLY A 356 3.32 -9.46 -24.15
CA GLY A 356 1.98 -9.32 -24.73
C GLY A 356 0.86 -9.87 -23.86
N GLU A 357 1.13 -10.22 -22.59
CA GLU A 357 0.13 -10.73 -21.64
C GLU A 357 -0.81 -9.63 -21.14
N ILE A 358 -0.36 -8.37 -21.18
CA ILE A 358 -1.20 -7.20 -20.94
C ILE A 358 -1.18 -6.21 -22.12
N ASP A 359 -2.23 -5.41 -22.24
CA ASP A 359 -2.29 -4.28 -23.17
C ASP A 359 -1.77 -2.97 -22.54
N SER A 360 -1.85 -1.88 -23.31
CA SER A 360 -1.43 -0.53 -22.88
C SER A 360 -2.30 0.07 -21.76
N GLU A 361 -3.44 -0.54 -21.46
CA GLU A 361 -4.31 -0.17 -20.34
C GLU A 361 -4.16 -1.13 -19.14
N VAL A 362 -3.13 -2.00 -19.18
CA VAL A 362 -2.86 -3.01 -18.15
C VAL A 362 -4.05 -4.00 -18.00
N ARG A 363 -4.77 -4.28 -19.09
CA ARG A 363 -5.74 -5.39 -19.13
C ARG A 363 -5.04 -6.65 -19.55
N LEU A 364 -5.37 -7.77 -18.92
CA LEU A 364 -4.93 -9.09 -19.38
C LEU A 364 -5.49 -9.38 -20.78
N LYS A 365 -4.60 -9.72 -21.71
CA LYS A 365 -4.99 -10.29 -23.01
C LYS A 365 -5.32 -11.76 -22.81
N LYS A 366 -6.49 -12.17 -23.29
CA LYS A 366 -6.93 -13.56 -23.23
C LYS A 366 -6.27 -14.40 -24.30
#